data_AF-A0A451FPK7-F1
#
_entry.id   AF-A0A451FPK7-F1
#
_cell.length_a   1.000
_cell.length_b   1.000
_cell.length_c   1.000
_cell.angle_alpha   90.00
_cell.angle_beta   90.00
_cell.angle_gamma   90.00
#
_symmetry.space_group_name_H-M   'P 1'
#
loop_
_entity.id
_entity.type
_entity.pdbx_description
1 polymer ?
#
loop_
_entity_poly.entity_id
_entity_poly.type
_entity_poly.pdbx_seq_one_letter_code
_entity_poly.pdbx_strand_id
1 'polypeptide(L)'
;MSEKRNIRDHKRRLLAAKYELIRRKICKDPDLTSDMRDKDRYKFSKLPRKSSFARVRKRCLFTGRPRSIYEFFRISLIVVD
;
A
#
# COMPACT_ATOMS: atom_id res chain seq x y z
N MET A 1 -2.47 -17.38 -12.66
CA MET A 1 -2.37 -15.90 -12.83
C MET A 1 -2.87 -15.08 -11.64
N SER A 2 -3.89 -15.53 -10.89
CA SER A 2 -4.43 -14.81 -9.71
C SER A 2 -3.53 -14.89 -8.48
N GLU A 3 -3.01 -16.07 -8.19
CA GLU A 3 -2.13 -16.36 -7.05
C GLU A 3 -0.85 -15.52 -7.03
N LYS A 4 -0.20 -15.37 -8.19
CA LYS A 4 0.95 -14.44 -8.38
C LYS A 4 0.63 -12.99 -7.99
N ARG A 5 -0.64 -12.55 -8.13
CA ARG A 5 -1.06 -11.18 -7.76
C ARG A 5 -1.31 -11.06 -6.27
N ASN A 6 -1.88 -12.09 -5.63
CA ASN A 6 -2.05 -12.16 -4.17
C ASN A 6 -0.69 -12.16 -3.47
N ILE A 7 0.26 -12.98 -3.94
CA ILE A 7 1.64 -13.01 -3.41
C ILE A 7 2.30 -11.64 -3.57
N ARG A 8 2.15 -10.99 -4.74
CA ARG A 8 2.69 -9.65 -4.97
C ARG A 8 2.07 -8.60 -4.05
N ASP A 9 0.77 -8.68 -3.79
CA ASP A 9 0.08 -7.77 -2.88
C ASP A 9 0.50 -7.99 -1.42
N HIS A 10 0.66 -9.26 -1.01
CA HIS A 10 1.18 -9.62 0.29
C HIS A 10 2.59 -9.05 0.52
N LYS A 11 3.50 -9.21 -0.45
CA LYS A 11 4.83 -8.58 -0.42
C LYS A 11 4.77 -7.05 -0.29
N ARG A 12 3.78 -6.40 -0.91
CA ARG A 12 3.57 -4.93 -0.75
C ARG A 12 3.08 -4.57 0.64
N ARG A 13 2.20 -5.37 1.26
CA ARG A 13 1.71 -5.14 2.63
C ARG A 13 2.86 -5.18 3.63
N LEU A 14 3.71 -6.21 3.53
CA LEU A 14 4.91 -6.33 4.38
C LEU A 14 5.84 -5.12 4.19
N LEU A 15 6.08 -4.74 2.94
CA LEU A 15 6.91 -3.58 2.63
C LEU A 15 6.29 -2.26 3.11
N ALA A 16 4.97 -2.10 3.00
CA ALA A 16 4.28 -0.91 3.48
C ALA A 16 4.36 -0.79 5.00
N ALA A 17 4.11 -1.88 5.73
CA ALA A 17 4.27 -1.93 7.18
C ALA A 17 5.72 -1.58 7.60
N LYS A 18 6.73 -2.13 6.92
CA LYS A 18 8.15 -1.86 7.20
C LYS A 18 8.52 -0.37 7.11
N TYR A 19 7.93 0.36 6.17
CA TYR A 19 8.30 1.76 5.89
C TYR A 19 7.26 2.79 6.34
N GLU A 20 6.17 2.37 7.00
CA GLU A 20 5.06 3.23 7.40
C GLU A 20 5.54 4.44 8.20
N LEU A 21 6.29 4.18 9.27
CA LEU A 21 6.75 5.22 10.20
C LEU A 21 7.62 6.26 9.49
N ILE A 22 8.56 5.81 8.65
CA ILE A 22 9.47 6.68 7.90
C ILE A 22 8.68 7.54 6.90
N ARG A 23 7.78 6.94 6.14
CA ARG A 23 6.95 7.67 5.17
C ARG A 23 6.05 8.71 5.85
N ARG A 24 5.49 8.36 7.01
CA ARG A 24 4.61 9.25 7.77
C ARG A 24 5.37 10.43 8.36
N LYS A 25 6.61 10.24 8.83
CA LYS A 25 7.46 11.33 9.34
C LYS A 25 7.78 12.37 8.27
N ILE A 26 8.08 11.94 7.04
CA ILE A 26 8.50 12.84 5.94
C ILE A 26 7.34 13.72 5.42
N CYS A 27 6.07 13.31 5.59
CA CYS A 27 4.92 14.00 5.00
C CYS A 27 4.13 14.91 5.98
N LYS A 28 4.59 15.09 7.22
CA LYS A 28 3.75 15.62 8.30
C LYS A 28 3.73 17.15 8.45
N ASP A 29 4.76 17.85 8.01
CA ASP A 29 4.95 19.25 8.42
C ASP A 29 4.73 20.20 7.23
N PRO A 30 3.56 20.88 7.14
CA PRO A 30 3.28 21.82 6.05
C PRO A 30 4.07 23.14 6.17
N ASP A 31 4.48 23.49 7.39
CA ASP A 31 5.12 24.78 7.74
C ASP A 31 6.65 24.78 7.54
N LEU A 32 7.20 23.71 6.96
CA LEU A 32 8.62 23.63 6.62
C LEU A 32 9.02 24.70 5.59
N THR A 33 10.20 25.27 5.78
CA THR A 33 10.85 26.15 4.79
C THR A 33 11.05 25.41 3.46
N SER A 34 11.14 26.17 2.36
CA SER A 34 11.23 25.57 1.00
C SER A 34 12.37 24.54 0.89
N ASP A 35 13.56 24.89 1.38
CA ASP A 35 14.73 24.02 1.30
C ASP A 35 14.56 22.71 2.07
N MET A 36 13.89 22.75 3.22
CA MET A 36 13.61 21.54 4.00
C MET A 36 12.56 20.66 3.31
N ARG A 37 11.53 21.28 2.70
CA ARG A 37 10.53 20.54 1.90
C ARG A 37 11.17 19.82 0.73
N ASP A 38 12.12 20.45 0.05
CA ASP A 38 12.82 19.83 -1.08
C ASP A 38 13.74 18.68 -0.64
N LYS A 39 14.44 18.85 0.49
CA LYS A 39 15.20 17.75 1.12
C LYS A 39 14.30 16.56 1.46
N ASP A 40 13.12 16.81 2.00
CA ASP A 40 12.17 15.77 2.39
C ASP A 40 11.50 15.09 1.19
N ARG A 41 11.15 15.85 0.14
CA ARG A 41 10.74 15.26 -1.16
C ARG A 41 11.83 14.37 -1.75
N TYR A 42 13.08 14.80 -1.69
CA TYR A 42 14.22 14.01 -2.17
C TYR A 42 14.45 12.74 -1.34
N LYS A 43 14.31 12.80 -0.01
CA LYS A 43 14.31 11.59 0.84
C LYS A 43 13.14 10.67 0.50
N PHE A 44 11.95 11.22 0.28
CA PHE A 44 10.76 10.46 -0.07
C PHE A 44 10.88 9.73 -1.41
N SER A 45 11.52 10.36 -2.41
CA SER A 45 11.74 9.76 -3.73
C SER A 45 12.69 8.57 -3.70
N LYS A 46 13.64 8.55 -2.75
CA LYS A 46 14.53 7.40 -2.50
C LYS A 46 13.82 6.19 -1.89
N LEU A 47 12.67 6.38 -1.26
CA LEU A 47 11.95 5.26 -0.65
C LEU A 47 11.32 4.34 -1.72
N PRO A 48 11.22 3.03 -1.46
CA PRO A 48 10.62 2.10 -2.41
C PRO A 48 9.18 2.51 -2.77
N ARG A 49 8.89 2.78 -4.05
CA ARG A 49 7.54 3.19 -4.50
C ARG A 49 6.43 2.21 -4.09
N LYS A 50 6.77 0.91 -3.97
CA LYS A 50 5.86 -0.18 -3.56
C LYS A 50 5.51 -0.18 -2.06
N SER A 51 6.21 0.60 -1.23
CA SER A 51 5.92 0.71 0.21
C SER A 51 4.77 1.68 0.54
N SER A 52 4.18 2.33 -0.46
CA SER A 52 2.99 3.15 -0.24
C SER A 52 1.74 2.28 -0.04
N PHE A 53 1.00 2.54 1.05
CA PHE A 53 -0.29 1.88 1.33
C PHE A 53 -1.32 2.07 0.21
N ALA A 54 -1.27 3.20 -0.51
CA ALA A 54 -2.16 3.45 -1.66
C ALA A 54 -2.02 2.40 -2.79
N ARG A 55 -0.92 1.63 -2.82
CA ARG A 55 -0.67 0.56 -3.81
C ARG A 55 -1.09 -0.82 -3.36
N VAL A 56 -1.50 -0.98 -2.10
CA VAL A 56 -2.05 -2.23 -1.58
C VAL A 56 -3.48 -2.34 -2.06
N ARG A 57 -3.87 -3.52 -2.57
CA ARG A 57 -5.23 -3.77 -3.04
C ARG A 57 -5.86 -4.88 -2.20
N LYS A 58 -7.06 -4.65 -1.68
CA LYS A 58 -7.88 -5.72 -1.11
C LYS A 58 -8.19 -6.74 -2.23
N ARG A 59 -7.97 -8.02 -1.95
CA ARG A 59 -8.19 -9.14 -2.88
C ARG A 59 -8.94 -10.25 -2.16
N CYS A 60 -9.82 -10.95 -2.88
CA CYS A 60 -10.50 -12.14 -2.37
C CYS A 60 -9.48 -13.23 -2.00
N LEU A 61 -9.69 -13.90 -0.86
CA LEU A 61 -8.82 -14.97 -0.38
C LEU A 61 -8.85 -16.21 -1.30
N PHE A 62 -10.04 -16.61 -1.75
CA PHE A 62 -10.23 -17.80 -2.59
C PHE A 62 -9.86 -17.56 -4.06
N THR A 63 -10.41 -16.50 -4.66
CA THR A 63 -10.29 -16.27 -6.12
C THR A 63 -9.21 -15.25 -6.49
N GLY A 64 -8.72 -14.45 -5.54
CA GLY A 64 -7.80 -13.32 -5.80
C GLY A 64 -8.41 -12.15 -6.60
N ARG A 65 -9.74 -12.13 -6.77
CA ARG A 65 -10.48 -11.05 -7.42
C ARG A 65 -10.18 -9.71 -6.74
N PRO A 66 -9.89 -8.63 -7.48
CA PRO A 66 -9.46 -7.33 -6.92
C PRO A 66 -10.59 -6.33 -6.64
N ARG A 67 -11.84 -6.69 -6.93
CA ARG A 67 -13.03 -5.83 -6.85
C ARG A 67 -14.21 -6.63 -6.33
N SER A 68 -15.21 -5.91 -5.81
CA SER A 68 -16.45 -6.49 -5.26
C SER A 68 -16.13 -7.52 -4.17
N ILE A 69 -15.39 -7.07 -3.15
CA ILE A 69 -14.92 -7.89 -2.04
C ILE A 69 -15.63 -7.39 -0.80
N TYR A 70 -16.25 -8.30 -0.06
CA TYR A 70 -16.77 -8.01 1.25
C TYR A 70 -15.60 -7.91 2.23
N GLU A 71 -15.41 -6.76 2.86
CA GLU A 71 -14.19 -6.45 3.61
C GLU A 71 -14.01 -7.33 4.85
N PHE A 72 -15.10 -7.57 5.57
CA PHE A 72 -15.10 -8.33 6.81
C PHE A 72 -14.66 -9.80 6.58
N PHE A 73 -15.26 -10.49 5.61
CA PHE A 73 -14.91 -11.87 5.27
C PHE A 73 -13.68 -11.97 4.34
N ARG A 74 -13.34 -10.90 3.62
CA ARG A 74 -12.33 -10.88 2.53
C ARG A 74 -12.62 -11.85 1.39
N ILE A 75 -13.89 -12.02 1.06
CA ILE A 75 -14.38 -12.89 0.00
C ILE A 75 -15.02 -12.05 -1.11
N SER A 76 -14.92 -12.49 -2.37
CA SER A 76 -15.60 -11.84 -3.49
C SER A 76 -17.08 -12.18 -3.51
N LEU A 77 -17.91 -11.25 -3.98
CA LEU A 77 -19.37 -11.44 -4.08
C LEU A 77 -19.78 -12.77 -4.76
N ILE A 78 -19.12 -13.12 -5.88
CA ILE A 78 -19.34 -14.37 -6.64
C ILE A 78 -19.16 -15.67 -5.81
N VAL A 79 -18.43 -15.62 -4.69
CA VAL A 79 -18.20 -16.82 -3.86
C VAL A 79 -19.24 -16.90 -2.72
N VAL A 80 -19.91 -15.79 -2.43
CA VAL A 80 -20.96 -15.70 -1.41
C VAL A 80 -22.33 -16.00 -2.02
N ASP A 81 -22.49 -15.70 -3.32
CA ASP A 81 -23.58 -16.16 -4.18
C ASP A 81 -23.35 -17.59 -4.66
#